data_AF-A0A382UEP9-F1
#
_entry.id   AF-A0A382UEP9-F1
#
_cell.length_a   1.000
_cell.length_b   1.000
_cell.length_c   1.000
_cell.angle_alpha   90.00
_cell.angle_beta   90.00
_cell.angle_gamma   90.00
#
_symmetry.space_group_name_H-M   'P 1'
#
loop_
_entity.id
_entity.type
_entity.pdbx_description
1 polymer ?
#
loop_
_entity_poly.entity_id
_entity_poly.type
_entity_poly.pdbx_seq_one_letter_code
_entity_poly.pdbx_strand_id
1 'polypeptide(L)' 'VAVFGTLFNDINIQRRDSSGVITEQIKVPIAYEAKDKLILRTRAVQADGGVAVSLPRMGFVMNGIAYDGTRKLNTL' A
#
# COMPACT_ATOMS: atom_id res chain seq x y z
N VAL A 1 13.90 2.03 -3.33
CA VAL A 1 12.65 2.22 -2.55
C VAL A 1 11.76 3.32 -3.12
N ALA A 2 12.31 4.45 -3.61
CA ALA A 2 11.53 5.57 -4.15
C ALA A 2 10.67 5.23 -5.39
N VAL A 3 11.12 4.35 -6.28
CA VAL A 3 10.36 3.98 -7.50
C VAL A 3 9.05 3.25 -7.17
N PHE A 4 9.07 2.35 -6.20
CA PHE A 4 7.84 1.67 -5.76
C PHE A 4 6.87 2.65 -5.10
N GLY A 5 7.38 3.51 -4.21
CA GLY A 5 6.55 4.53 -3.54
C GLY A 5 5.88 5.48 -4.53
N THR A 6 6.60 5.92 -5.57
CA THR A 6 6.07 6.84 -6.60
C THR A 6 5.03 6.19 -7.51
N LEU A 7 5.23 4.92 -7.91
CA LEU A 7 4.25 4.19 -8.73
C LEU A 7 2.90 4.01 -8.03
N PHE A 8 2.91 3.78 -6.72
CA PHE A 8 1.70 3.46 -5.95
C PHE A 8 1.21 4.63 -5.09
N ASN A 9 1.75 5.84 -5.29
CA ASN A 9 1.38 7.03 -4.52
C ASN A 9 -0.03 7.56 -4.85
N ASP A 10 -0.50 7.37 -6.08
CA ASP A 10 -1.71 8.04 -6.60
C ASP A 10 -2.90 7.09 -6.77
N ILE A 11 -3.00 6.11 -5.87
CA ILE A 11 -4.19 5.25 -5.77
C ILE A 11 -5.27 5.97 -4.95
N ASN A 12 -6.47 6.04 -5.53
CA ASN A 12 -7.64 6.67 -4.95
C ASN A 12 -8.82 5.69 -4.95
N ILE A 13 -9.60 5.68 -3.88
CA ILE A 13 -10.87 4.95 -3.79
C ILE A 13 -12.00 5.93 -4.01
N GLN A 14 -12.87 5.62 -4.96
CA GLN A 14 -14.11 6.37 -5.21
C GLN A 14 -15.28 5.62 -4.58
N ARG A 15 -15.98 6.25 -3.65
CA ARG A 15 -17.30 5.78 -3.20
C ARG A 15 -18.36 6.39 -4.09
N ARG A 16 -19.30 5.57 -4.54
CA ARG A 16 -20.40 5.97 -5.41
C ARG A 16 -21.72 5.63 -4.74
N ASP A 17 -22.73 6.45 -4.98
CA ASP A 17 -24.11 6.13 -4.59
C ASP A 17 -24.77 5.14 -5.57
N SER A 18 -25.99 4.71 -5.27
CA SER A 18 -26.77 3.80 -6.13
C SER A 18 -27.13 4.40 -7.49
N SER A 19 -26.95 5.71 -7.66
CA SER A 19 -27.18 6.44 -8.91
C SER A 19 -25.89 6.61 -9.73
N GLY A 20 -24.76 6.08 -9.23
CA GLY A 20 -23.46 6.11 -9.90
C GLY A 20 -22.66 7.40 -9.71
N VAL A 21 -23.17 8.35 -8.91
CA VAL A 21 -22.51 9.62 -8.59
C VAL A 21 -21.40 9.38 -7.59
N ILE A 22 -20.22 9.96 -7.83
CA ILE A 22 -19.08 9.87 -6.91
C ILE A 22 -19.38 10.76 -5.70
N THR A 23 -19.53 10.13 -4.53
CA THR A 23 -19.82 10.81 -3.27
C THR A 23 -18.56 11.19 -2.51
N GLU A 24 -17.53 10.35 -2.56
CA GLU A 24 -16.26 10.57 -1.87
C GLU A 24 -15.09 10.03 -2.69
N GLN A 25 -13.97 10.76 -2.66
CA GLN A 25 -12.69 10.30 -3.18
C GLN A 25 -11.67 10.30 -2.05
N ILE A 26 -11.17 9.11 -1.71
CA ILE A 26 -10.26 8.91 -0.58
C ILE A 26 -8.90 8.49 -1.15
N LYS A 27 -7.87 9.32 -0.93
CA LYS A 27 -6.49 8.96 -1.29
C LYS A 27 -5.96 7.91 -0.32
N VAL A 28 -5.38 6.83 -0.86
CA VAL A 28 -4.86 5.74 -0.02
C VAL A 28 -3.41 6.08 0.40
N PRO A 29 -3.14 6.27 1.71
CA PRO A 29 -1.77 6.50 2.18
C PRO A 29 -0.93 5.22 2.04
N ILE A 30 0.30 5.38 1.55
CA ILE A 30 1.29 4.32 1.41
C ILE A 30 2.49 4.55 2.34
N ALA A 31 2.92 3.52 3.08
CA ALA A 31 4.05 3.59 4.00
C ALA A 31 5.05 2.45 3.77
N TYR A 32 6.34 2.71 3.99
CA TYR A 32 7.38 1.68 3.99
C TYR A 32 7.55 1.11 5.40
N GLU A 33 6.93 -0.05 5.67
CA GLU A 33 6.97 -0.71 6.98
C GLU A 33 6.91 -2.22 6.83
N ALA A 34 7.53 -2.95 7.78
CA ALA A 34 7.43 -4.40 7.84
C ALA A 34 5.98 -4.86 8.05
N LYS A 35 5.61 -5.98 7.40
CA LYS A 35 4.25 -6.53 7.43
C LYS A 35 3.72 -6.73 8.84
N ASP A 36 4.52 -7.32 9.73
CA ASP A 36 4.06 -7.65 11.09
C ASP A 36 3.81 -6.40 11.93
N LYS A 37 4.64 -5.37 11.76
CA LYS A 37 4.47 -4.07 12.43
C LYS A 37 3.18 -3.38 11.98
N LEU A 38 2.88 -3.42 10.67
CA LEU A 38 1.64 -2.89 10.12
C LEU A 38 0.42 -3.62 10.71
N ILE A 39 0.44 -4.95 10.73
CA ILE A 39 -0.66 -5.77 11.28
C ILE A 39 -0.87 -5.49 12.77
N LEU A 40 0.22 -5.43 13.55
CA LEU A 40 0.17 -5.13 14.98
C LEU A 40 -0.49 -3.76 15.23
N ARG A 41 -0.11 -2.74 14.47
CA ARG A 41 -0.70 -1.41 14.58
C ARG A 41 -2.18 -1.39 14.20
N THR A 42 -2.58 -2.11 13.15
CA THR A 42 -3.99 -2.23 12.76
C THR A 42 -4.81 -2.91 13.85
N ARG A 43 -4.28 -3.97 14.48
CA ARG A 43 -4.94 -4.66 15.60
C ARG A 43 -5.07 -3.76 16.83
N ALA A 44 -4.04 -2.97 17.15
CA ALA A 44 -4.10 -2.03 18.27
C ALA A 44 -5.18 -0.96 18.07
N VAL A 45 -5.27 -0.38 16.87
CA VAL A 45 -6.32 0.60 16.52
C VAL A 45 -7.71 -0.05 16.54
N GLN A 46 -7.81 -1.34 16.20
CA GLN A 46 -9.06 -2.07 16.26
C GLN A 46 -9.58 -2.28 17.68
N ALA A 47 -8.70 -2.58 18.62
CA ALA A 47 -9.07 -2.73 20.02
C ALA A 47 -9.60 -1.42 20.63
N ASP A 48 -9.12 -0.27 20.14
CA ASP A 48 -9.47 1.07 20.64
C ASP A 48 -10.74 1.66 19.98
N GLY A 49 -11.47 0.87 19.17
CA GLY A 49 -12.71 1.30 18.51
C GLY A 49 -12.54 2.26 17.32
N GLY A 50 -11.32 2.65 16.98
CA GLY A 50 -11.00 3.64 15.93
C GLY A 50 -10.82 3.11 14.51
N VAL A 51 -11.23 1.87 14.21
CA VAL A 51 -10.94 1.18 12.93
C VAL A 51 -11.35 2.01 11.71
N ALA A 52 -12.56 2.59 11.75
CA ALA A 52 -13.17 3.26 10.60
C ALA A 52 -12.42 4.51 10.14
N VAL A 53 -11.61 5.13 11.00
CA VAL A 53 -10.83 6.33 10.67
C VAL A 53 -9.47 5.96 10.05
N SER A 54 -8.98 4.73 10.26
CA SER A 54 -7.59 4.36 9.93
C SER A 54 -7.40 3.57 8.63
N LEU A 55 -8.48 3.02 8.06
CA LEU A 55 -8.51 2.27 6.81
C LEU A 55 -9.26 3.10 5.77
N PRO A 56 -8.83 3.14 4.50
CA PRO A 56 -7.87 2.27 3.80
C PRO A 56 -6.42 2.73 3.93
N ARG A 57 -5.46 1.79 3.98
CA ARG A 57 -4.02 2.08 3.96
C ARG A 57 -3.21 0.96 3.32
N MET A 58 -2.04 1.29 2.75
CA MET A 58 -1.12 0.32 2.15
C MET A 58 0.26 0.41 2.78
N GLY A 59 0.86 -0.75 3.01
CA GLY A 59 2.26 -0.87 3.43
C GLY A 59 3.04 -1.64 2.38
N PHE A 60 4.29 -1.25 2.14
CA PHE A 60 5.20 -2.04 1.32
C PHE A 60 6.52 -2.27 2.04
N VAL A 61 7.12 -3.41 1.77
CA VAL A 61 8.41 -3.82 2.32
C VAL A 61 9.20 -4.54 1.25
N MET A 62 10.51 -4.34 1.26
CA MET A 62 11.41 -5.07 0.40
C MET A 62 11.81 -6.38 1.09
N ASN A 63 11.34 -7.52 0.57
CA ASN A 63 11.59 -8.83 1.19
C ASN A 63 12.98 -9.40 0.86
N GLY A 64 13.59 -8.97 -0.25
CA GLY A 64 14.91 -9.46 -0.64
C GLY A 64 15.32 -8.96 -2.03
N ILE A 65 16.59 -9.18 -2.33
CA ILE A 65 17.18 -8.98 -3.64
C ILE A 65 17.82 -10.30 -4.02
N ALA A 66 17.43 -10.86 -5.17
CA ALA A 66 18.07 -12.02 -5.74
C ALA A 66 18.79 -11.63 -7.03
N TYR A 67 19.93 -12.25 -7.27
CA TYR A 67 20.62 -12.12 -8.55
C TYR A 67 19.84 -12.85 -9.64
N ASP A 68 19.55 -12.14 -10.73
CA ASP A 68 18.91 -12.69 -11.92
C ASP A 68 19.97 -12.95 -13.00
N GLY A 69 20.39 -14.21 -13.12
CA GLY A 69 21.45 -14.63 -14.05
C GLY A 69 21.09 -14.47 -15.53
N THR A 70 19.80 -14.32 -15.86
CA THR A 70 19.36 -14.08 -17.25
C THR A 70 19.64 -12.65 -17.71
N ARG A 71 19.85 -11.72 -16.78
CA ARG A 71 20.22 -10.33 -17.08
C ARG A 71 21.72 -10.15 -17.34
N LYS A 72 22.50 -11.24 -17.26
CA LYS A 72 23.89 -11.20 -17.71
C LYS A 72 23.90 -11.14 -19.23
N LEU A 73 24.18 -9.96 -19.77
CA LEU A 73 24.42 -9.79 -21.20
C LEU A 73 25.59 -10.69 -21.60
N ASN A 74 25.33 -11.71 -22.41
CA ASN A 74 26.39 -12.59 -22.90
C ASN A 74 27.13 -11.80 -23.99
N THR A 75 28.30 -11.27 -23.65
CA THR A 75 29.20 -10.70 -24.65
C THR A 75 29.86 -11.88 -25.38
N LEU A 76 29.30 -12.26 -26.52
CA LEU A 76 29.99 -13.06 -27.53
C LEU A 76 30.58 -12.10 -28.57
#